data_AF-A0A6P7FBP4-F1
#
_entry.id   AF-A0A6P7FBP4-F1
#
_cell.length_a   1.000
_cell.length_b   1.000
_cell.length_c   1.000
_cell.angle_alpha   90.00
_cell.angle_beta   90.00
_cell.angle_gamma   90.00
#
_symmetry.space_group_name_H-M   'P 1'
#
loop_
_entity.id
_entity.type
_entity.pdbx_description
1 polymer ?
#
loop_
_entity_poly.entity_id
_entity_poly.type
_entity_poly.pdbx_seq_one_letter_code
_entity_poly.pdbx_strand_id
1 'polypeptide(L)'
;MNMKEARGKGGELNSMQLEIHKMEIIYGQLKKAQEKLVKDMEYCISRRDKIFYSSEAIQSMHGDKKGDPTEKIRMNLTKKLDNMKNQIKRVENDIETTKKKITAEEKAKAEHSKKISYIKTRERSIHGHLEVLKKELEETKISRELKFELLVLNQRKAVLYRQIVKKQSPYVVYKKNDDLVNEYNKAKGVNERLKKITGNLRRDFPDKVYVLCRIENMLGVVSLCMYG
;
A
#
# COMPACT_ATOMS: atom_id res chain seq x y z
N MET A 1 38.89 16.65 64.98
CA MET A 1 37.51 17.15 65.10
C MET A 1 36.59 16.34 64.20
N ASN A 2 35.37 16.07 64.66
CA ASN A 2 34.54 14.90 64.36
C ASN A 2 34.10 14.74 62.88
N MET A 3 34.34 13.56 62.29
CA MET A 3 33.72 13.12 61.02
C MET A 3 32.19 12.94 61.07
N LYS A 4 31.55 13.20 62.24
CA LYS A 4 30.09 13.25 62.38
C LYS A 4 29.48 14.58 61.90
N GLU A 5 30.21 15.69 61.89
CA GLU A 5 29.65 16.99 61.44
C GLU A 5 29.66 17.16 59.92
N ALA A 6 30.57 16.50 59.20
CA ALA A 6 30.65 16.57 57.74
C ALA A 6 29.54 15.77 57.01
N ARG A 7 28.87 14.84 57.71
CA ARG A 7 27.68 14.13 57.18
C ARG A 7 26.37 14.89 57.35
N GLY A 8 26.33 15.96 58.14
CA GLY A 8 25.12 16.77 58.37
C GLY A 8 24.76 17.68 57.20
N LYS A 9 25.76 18.34 56.59
CA LYS A 9 25.53 19.38 55.56
C LYS A 9 24.97 18.87 54.23
N GLY A 10 25.26 17.62 53.85
CA GLY A 10 24.69 16.98 52.66
C GLY A 10 23.28 16.42 52.85
N GLY A 11 22.92 16.06 54.08
CA GLY A 11 21.58 15.58 54.44
C GLY A 11 20.57 16.72 54.57
N GLU A 12 20.97 17.84 55.18
CA GLU A 12 20.12 19.02 55.36
C GLU A 12 19.72 19.67 54.02
N LEU A 13 20.66 19.74 53.06
CA LEU A 13 20.39 20.31 51.74
C LEU A 13 19.41 19.43 50.94
N ASN A 14 19.56 18.11 51.01
CA ASN A 14 18.61 17.17 50.40
C ASN A 14 17.24 17.20 51.10
N SER A 15 17.21 17.36 52.43
CA SER A 15 15.97 17.53 53.19
C SER A 15 15.24 18.82 52.82
N MET A 16 15.98 19.91 52.61
CA MET A 16 15.42 21.19 52.17
C MET A 16 14.89 21.11 50.72
N GLN A 17 15.59 20.41 49.82
CA GLN A 17 15.09 20.16 48.46
C GLN A 17 13.79 19.35 48.45
N LEU A 18 13.69 18.32 49.29
CA LEU A 18 12.45 17.54 49.43
C LEU A 18 11.30 18.39 49.98
N GLU A 19 11.56 19.27 50.95
CA GLU A 19 10.53 20.16 51.49
C GLU A 19 10.10 21.23 50.46
N ILE A 20 11.03 21.78 49.67
CA ILE A 20 10.71 22.68 48.55
C ILE A 20 9.81 21.95 47.55
N HIS A 21 10.16 20.73 47.15
CA HIS A 21 9.36 19.95 46.22
C HIS A 21 7.95 19.64 46.79
N LYS A 22 7.88 19.32 48.08
CA LYS A 22 6.60 19.12 48.77
C LYS A 22 5.77 20.41 48.81
N MET A 23 6.39 21.56 49.04
CA MET A 23 5.70 22.86 48.97
C MET A 23 5.21 23.19 47.55
N GLU A 24 5.98 22.84 46.51
CA GLU A 24 5.54 22.97 45.11
C GLU A 24 4.31 22.10 44.81
N ILE A 25 4.30 20.86 45.33
CA ILE A 25 3.13 19.96 45.21
C ILE A 25 1.92 20.56 45.93
N ILE A 26 2.08 21.01 47.16
CA ILE A 26 1.00 21.63 47.95
C ILE A 26 0.47 22.88 47.25
N TYR A 27 1.36 23.72 46.72
CA TYR A 27 0.97 24.90 45.95
C TYR A 27 0.17 24.54 44.69
N GLY A 28 0.59 23.50 43.96
CA GLY A 28 -0.14 22.98 42.81
C GLY A 28 -1.54 22.45 43.18
N GLN A 29 -1.68 21.79 44.33
CA GLN A 29 -2.97 21.35 44.86
C GLN A 29 -3.85 22.52 45.27
N LEU A 30 -3.28 23.53 45.93
CA LEU A 30 -4.00 24.74 46.33
C LEU A 30 -4.54 25.50 45.13
N LYS A 31 -3.74 25.64 44.06
CA LYS A 31 -4.18 26.29 42.82
C LYS A 31 -5.37 25.55 42.17
N LYS A 32 -5.33 24.21 42.13
CA LYS A 32 -6.46 23.40 41.64
C LYS A 32 -7.72 23.57 42.50
N ALA A 33 -7.57 23.63 43.83
CA ALA A 33 -8.69 23.88 44.74
C ALA A 33 -9.30 25.27 44.52
N GLN A 34 -8.47 26.29 44.29
CA GLN A 34 -8.92 27.64 43.97
C GLN A 34 -9.68 27.70 42.64
N GLU A 35 -9.17 27.08 41.58
CA GLU A 35 -9.85 27.00 40.28
C GLU A 35 -11.22 26.30 40.39
N LYS A 36 -11.31 25.26 41.23
CA LYS A 36 -12.59 24.60 41.52
C LYS A 36 -13.56 25.53 42.24
N LEU A 37 -13.10 26.26 43.26
CA LEU A 37 -13.94 27.20 44.01
C LEU A 37 -14.51 28.30 43.10
N VAL A 38 -13.71 28.83 42.18
CA VAL A 38 -14.17 29.83 41.20
C VAL A 38 -15.30 29.26 40.32
N LYS A 39 -15.14 28.04 39.79
CA LYS A 39 -16.19 27.38 39.00
C LYS A 39 -17.47 27.14 39.80
N ASP A 40 -17.34 26.72 41.06
CA ASP A 40 -18.48 26.51 41.95
C ASP A 40 -19.21 27.83 42.24
N MET A 41 -18.47 28.95 42.39
CA MET A 41 -19.05 30.29 42.53
C MET A 41 -19.80 30.73 41.26
N GLU A 42 -19.21 30.56 40.08
CA GLU A 42 -19.85 30.88 38.79
C GLU A 42 -21.16 30.08 38.61
N TYR A 43 -21.15 28.80 38.97
CA TYR A 43 -22.34 27.96 38.92
C TYR A 43 -23.43 28.46 39.87
N CYS A 44 -23.06 28.84 41.10
CA CYS A 44 -24.02 29.35 42.08
C CYS A 44 -24.65 30.68 41.65
N ILE A 45 -23.87 31.58 41.03
CA ILE A 45 -24.38 32.83 40.45
C ILE A 45 -25.36 32.51 39.30
N SER A 46 -24.95 31.67 38.35
CA SER A 46 -25.82 31.28 37.23
C SER A 46 -27.13 30.62 37.69
N ARG A 47 -27.08 29.79 38.74
CA ARG A 47 -28.28 29.18 39.33
C ARG A 47 -29.19 30.24 39.97
N ARG A 48 -28.62 31.22 40.67
CA ARG A 48 -29.37 32.33 41.28
C ARG A 48 -30.08 33.17 40.22
N ASP A 49 -29.38 33.50 39.14
CA ASP A 49 -29.95 34.28 38.04
C ASP A 49 -31.14 33.54 37.41
N LYS A 50 -31.00 32.23 37.16
CA LYS A 50 -32.12 31.41 36.65
C LYS A 50 -33.33 31.41 37.58
N ILE A 51 -33.12 31.34 38.90
CA ILE A 51 -34.20 31.40 39.88
C ILE A 51 -34.87 32.78 39.85
N PHE A 52 -34.07 33.85 39.81
CA PHE A 52 -34.57 35.23 39.75
C PHE A 52 -35.43 35.45 38.51
N TYR A 53 -34.92 35.14 37.31
CA TYR A 53 -35.66 35.30 36.06
C TYR A 53 -36.91 34.41 36.00
N SER A 54 -36.86 33.19 36.56
CA SER A 54 -38.04 32.33 36.64
C SER A 54 -39.10 32.92 37.58
N SER A 55 -38.71 33.47 38.72
CA SER A 55 -39.64 34.07 39.69
C SER A 55 -40.26 35.35 39.12
N GLU A 56 -39.47 36.19 38.46
CA GLU A 56 -39.92 37.41 37.81
C GLU A 56 -40.88 37.11 36.64
N ALA A 57 -40.59 36.08 35.83
CA ALA A 57 -41.50 35.61 34.78
C ALA A 57 -42.83 35.09 35.35
N ILE A 58 -42.81 34.41 36.49
CA ILE A 58 -44.02 33.93 37.16
C ILE A 58 -44.83 35.10 37.76
N GLN A 59 -44.17 36.07 38.40
CA GLN A 59 -44.83 37.23 38.97
C GLN A 59 -45.43 38.16 37.90
N SER A 60 -44.70 38.43 36.82
CA SER A 60 -45.22 39.23 35.69
C SER A 60 -46.38 38.55 34.97
N MET A 61 -46.44 37.21 34.96
CA MET A 61 -47.57 36.44 34.41
C MET A 61 -48.78 36.35 35.36
N HIS A 62 -48.58 36.55 36.66
CA HIS A 62 -49.63 36.48 37.70
C HIS A 62 -50.06 37.84 38.25
N GLY A 63 -49.47 38.92 37.74
CA GLY A 63 -49.62 40.28 38.27
C GLY A 63 -51.04 40.83 38.33
N ASP A 64 -51.99 40.41 37.49
CA ASP A 64 -53.30 41.11 37.50
C ASP A 64 -54.57 40.32 37.11
N LYS A 65 -54.51 39.06 36.64
CA LYS A 65 -55.75 38.36 36.22
C LYS A 65 -55.72 36.87 36.57
N LYS A 66 -56.64 36.44 37.44
CA LYS A 66 -57.06 35.03 37.56
C LYS A 66 -57.72 34.60 36.24
N GLY A 67 -56.91 34.26 35.25
CA GLY A 67 -57.36 33.82 33.93
C GLY A 67 -58.10 32.47 34.01
N ASP A 68 -59.23 32.41 33.31
CA ASP A 68 -60.08 31.23 33.12
C ASP A 68 -59.22 30.00 32.74
N PRO A 69 -59.35 28.85 33.43
CA PRO A 69 -58.67 27.60 33.08
C PRO A 69 -58.78 27.24 31.58
N THR A 70 -59.89 27.62 30.95
CA THR A 70 -60.17 27.36 29.53
C THR A 70 -59.23 28.12 28.59
N GLU A 71 -58.87 29.36 28.91
CA GLU A 71 -57.92 30.15 28.11
C GLU A 71 -56.49 29.60 28.20
N LYS A 72 -56.09 29.10 29.39
CA LYS A 72 -54.79 28.44 29.57
C LYS A 72 -54.67 27.18 28.72
N ILE A 73 -55.73 26.36 28.68
CA ILE A 73 -55.79 25.15 27.85
C ILE A 73 -55.70 25.53 26.36
N ARG A 74 -56.46 26.54 25.92
CA ARG A 74 -56.44 27.02 24.53
C ARG A 74 -55.03 27.51 24.13
N MET A 75 -54.40 28.35 24.95
CA MET A 75 -53.05 28.84 24.70
C MET A 75 -52.02 27.69 24.61
N ASN A 76 -52.12 26.70 25.49
CA ASN A 76 -51.23 25.54 25.48
C ASN A 76 -51.43 24.68 24.22
N LEU A 77 -52.68 24.49 23.77
CA LEU A 77 -52.98 23.78 22.53
C LEU A 77 -52.45 24.52 21.30
N THR A 78 -52.62 25.84 21.23
CA THR A 78 -52.08 26.66 20.12
C THR A 78 -50.55 26.57 20.07
N LYS A 79 -49.86 26.70 21.21
CA LYS A 79 -48.39 26.54 21.28
C LYS A 79 -47.96 25.14 20.83
N LYS A 80 -48.69 24.10 21.21
CA LYS A 80 -48.40 22.73 20.79
C LYS A 80 -48.60 22.54 19.29
N LEU A 81 -49.67 23.10 18.72
CA LEU A 81 -49.92 23.10 17.28
C LEU A 81 -48.82 23.83 16.50
N ASP A 82 -48.41 25.01 16.95
CA ASP A 82 -47.34 25.77 16.30
C ASP A 82 -46.00 25.04 16.39
N ASN A 83 -45.71 24.41 17.54
CA ASN A 83 -44.53 23.57 17.67
C ASN A 83 -44.57 22.38 16.70
N MET A 84 -45.71 21.70 16.56
CA MET A 84 -45.87 20.60 15.59
C MET A 84 -45.71 21.09 14.16
N LYS A 85 -46.29 22.24 13.78
CA LYS A 85 -46.08 22.84 12.44
C LYS A 85 -44.60 23.14 12.18
N ASN A 86 -43.89 23.68 13.17
CA ASN A 86 -42.47 23.96 13.05
C ASN A 86 -41.64 22.67 12.94
N GLN A 87 -42.02 21.61 13.65
CA GLN A 87 -41.39 20.29 13.51
C GLN A 87 -41.61 19.70 12.11
N ILE A 88 -42.83 19.78 11.57
CA ILE A 88 -43.14 19.33 10.21
C ILE A 88 -42.25 20.04 9.19
N LYS A 89 -42.17 21.38 9.25
CA LYS A 89 -41.31 22.16 8.35
C LYS A 89 -39.83 21.78 8.44
N ARG A 90 -39.33 21.49 9.65
CA ARG A 90 -37.94 21.01 9.83
C ARG A 90 -37.74 19.67 9.16
N VAL A 91 -38.65 18.71 9.39
CA VAL A 91 -38.59 17.38 8.78
C VAL A 91 -38.68 17.47 7.26
N GLU A 92 -39.53 18.33 6.71
CA GLU A 92 -39.62 18.57 5.26
C GLU A 92 -38.30 19.10 4.68
N ASN A 93 -37.66 20.06 5.35
CA ASN A 93 -36.34 20.57 4.95
C ASN A 93 -35.25 19.50 5.05
N ASP A 94 -35.29 18.65 6.08
CA ASP A 94 -34.34 17.55 6.25
C ASP A 94 -34.54 16.48 5.18
N ILE A 95 -35.79 16.18 4.80
CA ILE A 95 -36.11 15.28 3.68
C ILE A 95 -35.53 15.83 2.39
N GLU A 96 -35.76 17.11 2.09
CA GLU A 96 -35.26 17.73 0.85
C GLU A 96 -33.73 17.77 0.81
N THR A 97 -33.09 18.08 1.94
CA THR A 97 -31.64 18.06 2.07
C THR A 97 -31.09 16.64 1.87
N THR A 98 -31.75 15.64 2.44
CA THR A 98 -31.35 14.23 2.30
C THR A 98 -31.51 13.75 0.87
N LYS A 99 -32.61 14.10 0.19
CA LYS A 99 -32.80 13.79 -1.25
C LYS A 99 -31.67 14.34 -2.11
N LYS A 100 -31.27 15.61 -1.88
CA LYS A 100 -30.14 16.21 -2.60
C LYS A 100 -28.82 15.49 -2.34
N LYS A 101 -28.59 15.02 -1.11
CA LYS A 101 -27.40 14.22 -0.78
C LYS A 101 -27.42 12.87 -1.49
N ILE A 102 -28.57 12.20 -1.52
CA ILE A 102 -28.72 10.90 -2.21
C ILE A 102 -28.39 11.04 -3.70
N THR A 103 -28.96 12.04 -4.38
CA THR A 103 -28.71 12.22 -5.82
C THR A 103 -27.25 12.59 -6.12
N ALA A 104 -26.61 13.39 -5.26
CA ALA A 104 -25.18 13.70 -5.37
C ALA A 104 -24.32 12.44 -5.19
N GLU A 105 -24.64 11.60 -4.20
CA GLU A 105 -23.91 10.37 -3.92
C GLU A 105 -24.11 9.33 -5.04
N GLU A 106 -25.31 9.21 -5.60
CA GLU A 106 -25.59 8.35 -6.76
C GLU A 106 -24.77 8.78 -7.98
N LYS A 107 -24.65 10.08 -8.23
CA LYS A 107 -23.80 10.62 -9.29
C LYS A 107 -22.33 10.30 -9.05
N ALA A 108 -21.84 10.52 -7.83
CA ALA A 108 -20.47 10.20 -7.45
C ALA A 108 -20.17 8.69 -7.62
N LYS A 109 -21.09 7.83 -7.18
CA LYS A 109 -21.01 6.37 -7.36
C LYS A 109 -20.95 5.97 -8.84
N ALA A 110 -21.76 6.59 -9.69
CA ALA A 110 -21.72 6.35 -11.13
C ALA A 110 -20.38 6.77 -11.75
N GLU A 111 -19.84 7.92 -11.37
CA GLU A 111 -18.53 8.39 -11.82
C GLU A 111 -17.38 7.47 -11.37
N HIS A 112 -17.40 7.04 -10.10
CA HIS A 112 -16.42 6.08 -9.58
C HIS A 112 -16.51 4.73 -10.30
N SER A 113 -17.72 4.24 -10.60
CA SER A 113 -17.94 3.01 -11.35
C SER A 113 -17.33 3.08 -12.76
N LYS A 114 -17.49 4.23 -13.45
CA LYS A 114 -16.84 4.49 -14.75
C LYS A 114 -15.31 4.47 -14.64
N LYS A 115 -14.75 5.14 -13.62
CA LYS A 115 -13.29 5.16 -13.36
C LYS A 115 -12.75 3.75 -13.11
N ILE A 116 -13.45 2.94 -12.31
CA ILE A 116 -13.06 1.54 -12.05
C ILE A 116 -13.06 0.73 -13.34
N SER A 117 -14.10 0.84 -14.17
CA SER A 117 -14.18 0.14 -15.46
C SER A 117 -13.04 0.53 -16.41
N TYR A 118 -12.73 1.82 -16.47
CA TYR A 118 -11.61 2.34 -17.26
C TYR A 118 -10.27 1.76 -16.78
N ILE A 119 -10.00 1.81 -15.46
CA ILE A 119 -8.77 1.28 -14.87
C ILE A 119 -8.63 -0.22 -15.14
N LYS A 120 -9.69 -1.02 -14.93
CA LYS A 120 -9.68 -2.47 -15.20
C LYS A 120 -9.39 -2.80 -16.68
N THR A 121 -9.84 -1.96 -17.60
CA THR A 121 -9.59 -2.16 -19.03
C THR A 121 -8.15 -1.83 -19.38
N ARG A 122 -7.63 -0.74 -18.82
CA ARG A 122 -6.22 -0.35 -18.97
C ARG A 122 -5.27 -1.36 -18.34
N GLU A 123 -5.60 -1.89 -17.17
CA GLU A 123 -4.84 -2.95 -16.50
C GLU A 123 -4.74 -4.20 -17.37
N ARG A 124 -5.88 -4.68 -17.93
CA ARG A 124 -5.88 -5.80 -18.88
C ARG A 124 -5.03 -5.55 -20.11
N SER A 125 -5.08 -4.34 -20.67
CA SER A 125 -4.24 -3.97 -21.82
C SER A 125 -2.75 -3.98 -21.46
N ILE A 126 -2.36 -3.40 -20.33
CA ILE A 126 -0.97 -3.39 -19.86
C ILE A 126 -0.48 -4.82 -19.60
N HIS A 127 -1.31 -5.65 -18.95
CA HIS A 127 -0.97 -7.06 -18.72
C HIS A 127 -0.77 -7.81 -20.03
N GLY A 128 -1.65 -7.60 -21.02
CA GLY A 128 -1.50 -8.16 -22.36
C GLY A 128 -0.19 -7.74 -23.03
N HIS A 129 0.15 -6.45 -23.01
CA HIS A 129 1.42 -5.96 -23.56
C HIS A 129 2.63 -6.54 -22.85
N LEU A 130 2.56 -6.71 -21.52
CA LEU A 130 3.64 -7.26 -20.71
C LEU A 130 3.90 -8.74 -21.06
N GLU A 131 2.86 -9.54 -21.29
CA GLU A 131 3.00 -10.94 -21.70
C GLU A 131 3.58 -11.06 -23.13
N VAL A 132 3.17 -10.19 -24.06
CA VAL A 132 3.78 -10.12 -25.41
C VAL A 132 5.27 -9.77 -25.29
N LEU A 133 5.61 -8.73 -24.52
CA LEU A 133 6.99 -8.28 -24.37
C LEU A 133 7.89 -9.35 -23.72
N LYS A 134 7.37 -10.09 -22.73
CA LYS A 134 8.09 -11.23 -22.13
C LYS A 134 8.41 -12.30 -23.17
N LYS A 135 7.44 -12.65 -24.02
CA LYS A 135 7.63 -13.63 -25.10
C LYS A 135 8.68 -13.14 -26.11
N GLU A 136 8.56 -11.92 -26.58
CA GLU A 136 9.52 -11.31 -27.51
C GLU A 136 10.94 -11.23 -26.92
N LEU A 137 11.06 -10.94 -25.62
CA LEU A 137 12.33 -10.92 -24.92
C LEU A 137 13.00 -12.30 -24.94
N GLU A 138 12.25 -13.35 -24.61
CA GLU A 138 12.79 -14.72 -24.63
C GLU A 138 13.15 -15.18 -26.05
N GLU A 139 12.31 -14.90 -27.05
CA GLU A 139 12.61 -15.19 -28.46
C GLU A 139 13.88 -14.45 -28.94
N THR A 140 14.04 -13.19 -28.53
CA THR A 140 15.23 -12.39 -28.85
C THR A 140 16.49 -12.96 -28.19
N LYS A 141 16.41 -13.40 -26.93
CA LYS A 141 17.52 -14.08 -26.25
C LYS A 141 17.92 -15.36 -26.99
N ILE A 142 16.96 -16.20 -27.36
CA ILE A 142 17.20 -17.42 -28.14
C ILE A 142 17.93 -17.11 -29.44
N SER A 143 17.44 -16.13 -30.20
CA SER A 143 18.04 -15.71 -31.47
C SER A 143 19.46 -15.18 -31.28
N ARG A 144 19.67 -14.33 -30.27
CA ARG A 144 20.98 -13.74 -29.96
C ARG A 144 22.00 -14.80 -29.63
N GLU A 145 21.65 -15.77 -28.79
CA GLU A 145 22.57 -16.83 -28.38
C GLU A 145 22.93 -17.74 -29.55
N LEU A 146 21.97 -18.15 -30.37
CA LEU A 146 22.25 -18.93 -31.58
C LEU A 146 23.23 -18.18 -32.51
N LYS A 147 23.00 -16.87 -32.72
CA LYS A 147 23.90 -16.03 -33.53
C LYS A 147 25.29 -15.94 -32.92
N PHE A 148 25.39 -15.84 -31.59
CA PHE A 148 26.67 -15.79 -30.89
C PHE A 148 27.46 -17.10 -31.06
N GLU A 149 26.81 -18.26 -30.91
CA GLU A 149 27.44 -19.57 -31.13
C GLU A 149 27.96 -19.72 -32.57
N LEU A 150 27.16 -19.31 -33.56
CA LEU A 150 27.59 -19.30 -34.97
C LEU A 150 28.78 -18.36 -35.21
N LEU A 151 28.81 -17.21 -34.54
CA LEU A 151 29.92 -16.27 -34.64
C LEU A 151 31.20 -16.84 -34.03
N VAL A 152 31.13 -17.50 -32.87
CA VAL A 152 32.28 -18.18 -32.25
C VAL A 152 32.79 -19.30 -33.17
N LEU A 153 31.90 -20.07 -33.79
CA LEU A 153 32.25 -21.10 -34.77
C LEU A 153 33.02 -20.48 -35.95
N ASN A 154 32.47 -19.41 -36.54
CA ASN A 154 33.11 -18.71 -37.67
C ASN A 154 34.47 -18.11 -37.29
N GLN A 155 34.62 -17.59 -36.07
CA GLN A 155 35.91 -17.10 -35.57
C GLN A 155 36.94 -18.22 -35.44
N ARG A 156 36.57 -19.37 -34.87
CA ARG A 156 37.45 -20.54 -34.79
C ARG A 156 37.90 -21.01 -36.18
N LYS A 157 36.95 -21.07 -37.11
CA LYS A 157 37.21 -21.42 -38.51
C LYS A 157 38.16 -20.44 -39.20
N ALA A 158 37.97 -19.14 -39.00
CA ALA A 158 38.84 -18.10 -39.53
C ALA A 158 40.28 -18.20 -38.99
N VAL A 159 40.46 -18.57 -37.72
CA VAL A 159 41.79 -18.82 -37.13
C VAL A 159 42.48 -19.99 -37.80
N LEU A 160 41.78 -21.11 -38.01
CA LEU A 160 42.31 -22.29 -38.70
C LEU A 160 42.74 -21.95 -40.13
N TYR A 161 41.88 -21.27 -40.89
CA TYR A 161 42.21 -20.84 -42.25
C TYR A 161 43.41 -19.89 -42.30
N ARG A 162 43.53 -18.99 -41.32
CA ARG A 162 44.70 -18.10 -41.23
C ARG A 162 46.01 -18.88 -40.97
N GLN A 163 45.98 -19.95 -40.17
CA GLN A 163 47.14 -20.81 -39.95
C GLN A 163 47.55 -21.54 -41.24
N ILE A 164 46.57 -22.12 -41.96
CA ILE A 164 46.79 -22.81 -43.23
C ILE A 164 47.42 -21.87 -44.27
N VAL A 165 46.90 -20.64 -44.41
CA VAL A 165 47.44 -19.63 -45.34
C VAL A 165 48.89 -19.26 -45.01
N LYS A 166 49.25 -19.23 -43.71
CA LYS A 166 50.62 -18.98 -43.24
C LYS A 166 51.55 -20.20 -43.36
N LYS A 167 51.10 -21.29 -44.01
CA LYS A 167 51.80 -22.59 -44.10
C LYS A 167 52.15 -23.19 -42.74
N GLN A 168 51.46 -22.78 -41.68
CA GLN A 168 51.56 -23.42 -40.37
C GLN A 168 50.63 -24.62 -40.38
N SER A 169 51.10 -25.77 -39.88
CA SER A 169 50.24 -26.94 -39.73
C SER A 169 49.31 -26.70 -38.54
N PRO A 170 47.98 -26.61 -38.74
CA PRO A 170 47.06 -26.44 -37.63
C PRO A 170 47.13 -27.64 -36.70
N TYR A 171 46.96 -27.42 -35.40
CA TYR A 171 46.81 -28.54 -34.47
C TYR A 171 45.48 -29.25 -34.74
N VAL A 172 45.56 -30.49 -35.21
CA VAL A 172 44.39 -31.37 -35.42
C VAL A 172 44.43 -32.49 -34.39
N VAL A 173 43.33 -32.66 -33.65
CA VAL A 173 43.21 -33.68 -32.59
C VAL A 173 43.30 -35.09 -33.19
N TYR A 174 42.74 -35.30 -34.39
CA TYR A 174 42.76 -36.56 -35.11
C TYR A 174 43.67 -36.45 -36.34
N LYS A 175 44.74 -37.24 -36.37
CA LYS A 175 45.74 -37.22 -37.45
C LYS A 175 45.38 -38.14 -38.63
N LYS A 176 44.54 -39.15 -38.40
CA LYS A 176 44.03 -40.07 -39.44
C LYS A 176 42.58 -39.75 -39.74
N ASN A 177 42.19 -39.82 -41.02
CA ASN A 177 40.82 -39.59 -41.45
C ASN A 177 39.84 -40.60 -40.83
N ASP A 178 40.22 -41.87 -40.70
CA ASP A 178 39.34 -42.90 -40.14
C ASP A 178 38.99 -42.63 -38.67
N ASP A 179 39.95 -42.15 -37.87
CA ASP A 179 39.74 -41.80 -36.47
C ASP A 179 38.79 -40.59 -36.34
N LEU A 180 38.94 -39.60 -37.23
CA LEU A 180 38.07 -38.43 -37.30
C LEU A 180 36.64 -38.82 -37.67
N VAL A 181 36.46 -39.66 -38.70
CA VAL A 181 35.15 -40.12 -39.16
C VAL A 181 34.45 -40.96 -38.10
N ASN A 182 35.19 -41.83 -37.40
CA ASN A 182 34.65 -42.64 -36.32
C ASN A 182 34.15 -41.78 -35.15
N GLU A 183 34.96 -40.82 -34.69
CA GLU A 183 34.55 -39.95 -33.60
C GLU A 183 33.40 -39.02 -34.00
N TYR A 184 33.40 -38.54 -35.23
CA TYR A 184 32.29 -37.80 -35.81
C TYR A 184 30.98 -38.59 -35.75
N ASN A 185 30.97 -39.83 -36.20
CA ASN A 185 29.77 -40.67 -36.20
C ASN A 185 29.26 -40.94 -34.77
N LYS A 186 30.16 -41.14 -33.80
CA LYS A 186 29.78 -41.26 -32.38
C LYS A 186 29.13 -39.97 -31.87
N ALA A 187 29.77 -38.83 -32.09
CA ALA A 187 29.27 -37.52 -31.65
C ALA A 187 27.91 -37.21 -32.28
N LYS A 188 27.74 -37.50 -33.57
CA LYS A 188 26.47 -37.37 -34.28
C LYS A 188 25.37 -38.24 -33.65
N GLY A 189 25.65 -39.52 -33.39
CA GLY A 189 24.69 -40.42 -32.77
C GLY A 189 24.29 -40.00 -31.36
N VAL A 190 25.22 -39.48 -30.55
CA VAL A 190 24.91 -38.90 -29.23
C VAL A 190 24.03 -37.66 -29.38
N ASN A 191 24.36 -36.78 -30.32
CA ASN A 191 23.64 -35.53 -30.54
C ASN A 191 22.19 -35.76 -31.02
N GLU A 192 21.96 -36.75 -31.88
CA GLU A 192 20.61 -37.18 -32.29
C GLU A 192 19.78 -37.70 -31.11
N ARG A 193 20.38 -38.50 -30.21
CA ARG A 193 19.71 -38.95 -28.98
C ARG A 193 19.37 -37.78 -28.07
N LEU A 194 20.29 -36.84 -27.88
CA LEU A 194 20.06 -35.65 -27.06
C LEU A 194 18.97 -34.75 -27.65
N LYS A 195 18.90 -34.59 -28.98
CA LYS A 195 17.80 -33.88 -29.63
C LYS A 195 16.45 -34.56 -29.39
N LYS A 196 16.40 -35.90 -29.46
CA LYS A 196 15.18 -36.66 -29.16
C LYS A 196 14.75 -36.49 -27.70
N ILE A 197 15.69 -36.56 -26.75
CA ILE A 197 15.41 -36.32 -25.32
C ILE A 197 14.90 -34.89 -25.11
N THR A 198 15.56 -33.90 -25.70
CA THR A 198 15.19 -32.48 -25.58
C THR A 198 13.79 -32.22 -26.18
N GLY A 199 13.47 -32.85 -27.30
CA GLY A 199 12.14 -32.78 -27.92
C GLY A 199 11.04 -33.40 -27.05
N ASN A 200 11.33 -34.51 -26.37
CA ASN A 200 10.41 -35.11 -25.40
C ASN A 200 10.23 -34.21 -24.17
N LEU A 201 11.32 -33.72 -23.59
CA LEU A 201 11.28 -32.79 -22.46
C LEU A 201 10.50 -31.51 -22.79
N ARG A 202 10.55 -31.03 -24.04
CA ARG A 202 9.78 -29.85 -24.47
C ARG A 202 8.28 -30.09 -24.46
N ARG A 203 7.86 -31.34 -24.67
CA ARG A 203 6.45 -31.76 -24.57
C ARG A 203 6.03 -31.91 -23.11
N ASP A 204 6.90 -32.49 -22.29
CA ASP A 204 6.62 -32.79 -20.88
C ASP A 204 6.67 -31.55 -19.99
N PHE A 205 7.46 -30.53 -20.37
CA PHE A 205 7.66 -29.29 -19.60
C PHE A 205 7.41 -28.02 -20.45
N PRO A 206 6.13 -27.66 -20.69
CA PRO A 206 5.77 -26.46 -21.46
C PRO A 206 6.28 -25.14 -20.86
N ASP A 207 6.45 -25.10 -19.54
CA ASP A 207 6.96 -23.94 -18.80
C ASP A 207 8.45 -23.67 -19.04
N LYS A 208 9.18 -24.66 -19.59
CA LYS A 208 10.63 -24.58 -19.87
C LYS A 208 10.96 -24.53 -21.37
N VAL A 209 9.97 -24.28 -22.23
CA VAL A 209 10.12 -24.30 -23.70
C VAL A 209 11.28 -23.44 -24.21
N TYR A 210 11.45 -22.22 -23.68
CA TYR A 210 12.52 -21.32 -24.15
C TYR A 210 13.92 -21.88 -23.84
N VAL A 211 14.14 -22.44 -22.65
CA VAL A 211 15.43 -23.05 -22.27
C VAL A 211 15.71 -24.29 -23.11
N LEU A 212 14.69 -25.13 -23.32
CA LEU A 212 14.82 -26.35 -24.11
C LEU A 212 15.07 -26.03 -25.60
N CYS A 213 14.48 -24.95 -26.12
CA CYS A 213 14.76 -24.45 -27.48
C CYS A 213 16.21 -23.99 -27.63
N ARG A 214 16.78 -23.34 -26.60
CA ARG A 214 18.21 -22.96 -26.59
C ARG A 214 19.14 -24.16 -26.63
N ILE A 215 18.83 -25.18 -25.84
CA ILE A 215 19.59 -26.45 -25.83
C ILE A 215 19.49 -27.13 -27.20
N GLU A 216 18.30 -27.20 -27.78
CA GLU A 216 18.08 -27.77 -29.11
C GLU A 216 18.87 -27.02 -30.20
N ASN A 217 18.91 -25.69 -30.15
CA ASN A 217 19.73 -24.86 -31.05
C ASN A 217 21.23 -25.15 -30.90
N MET A 218 21.75 -25.26 -29.67
CA MET A 218 23.15 -25.60 -29.42
C MET A 218 23.51 -26.98 -29.98
N LEU A 219 22.66 -27.98 -29.77
CA LEU A 219 22.80 -29.32 -30.36
C LEU A 219 22.83 -29.26 -31.90
N GLY A 220 22.08 -28.33 -32.50
CA GLY A 220 22.13 -28.01 -33.93
C GLY A 220 23.49 -27.44 -34.37
N VAL A 221 24.01 -26.43 -33.68
CA VAL A 221 25.30 -25.79 -34.01
C VAL A 221 26.48 -26.75 -33.89
N VAL A 222 26.48 -27.63 -32.87
CA VAL A 222 27.52 -28.66 -32.71
C VAL A 222 27.53 -29.61 -33.92
N SER A 223 26.37 -29.90 -34.50
CA SER A 223 26.31 -30.68 -35.74
C SER A 223 27.06 -29.96 -36.86
N LEU A 224 26.81 -28.65 -37.05
CA LEU A 224 27.46 -27.82 -38.07
C LEU A 224 28.97 -27.63 -37.86
N CYS A 225 29.45 -27.56 -36.60
CA CYS A 225 30.88 -27.46 -36.27
C CYS A 225 31.70 -28.64 -36.80
N MET A 226 31.08 -29.80 -36.95
CA MET A 226 31.77 -31.04 -37.32
C MET A 226 31.69 -31.33 -38.83
N TYR A 227 30.97 -30.49 -39.60
CA TYR A 227 30.73 -30.66 -41.04
C TYR A 227 31.71 -29.90 -41.95
N GLY A 228 32.67 -29.11 -41.43
CA GLY A 228 33.63 -28.42 -42.31
C GLY A 228 34.74 -27.64 -41.65
#